data_AF-A0A2G9U8A3-F1
#
_entry.id   AF-A0A2G9U8A3-F1
#
_cell.length_a   1.000
_cell.length_b   1.000
_cell.length_c   1.000
_cell.angle_alpha   90.00
_cell.angle_beta   90.00
_cell.angle_gamma   90.00
#
_symmetry.space_group_name_H-M   'P 1'
#
loop_
_entity.id
_entity.type
_entity.pdbx_description
1 polymer ?
#
loop_
_entity_poly.entity_id
_entity_poly.type
_entity_poly.pdbx_seq_one_letter_code
_entity_poly.pdbx_strand_id
1 'polypeptide(L)' 'MLRCKAMRQLDKIMESNLKSLNERQLQFHLYIRRIKVQADASEDELRQALKEWIGFTSHLDDMAYLCAPIFFNEKRQQN' A
#
# COMPACT_ATOMS: atom_id res chain seq x y z
N MET A 1 11.49 -7.47 13.68
CA MET A 1 11.18 -8.37 12.54
C MET A 1 9.73 -8.87 12.48
N LEU A 2 8.93 -8.85 13.57
CA LEU A 2 7.52 -9.32 13.55
C LEU A 2 6.59 -8.42 12.72
N ARG A 3 6.78 -7.09 12.77
CA ARG A 3 5.97 -6.11 12.02
C ARG A 3 6.06 -6.31 10.50
N CYS A 4 7.25 -6.45 9.94
CA CYS A 4 7.43 -6.64 8.49
C CYS A 4 6.74 -7.92 8.03
N LYS A 5 6.94 -9.02 8.76
CA LYS A 5 6.30 -10.30 8.46
C LYS A 5 4.77 -10.19 8.46
N ALA A 6 4.19 -9.55 9.49
CA ALA A 6 2.74 -9.34 9.57
C ALA A 6 2.22 -8.47 8.42
N MET A 7 2.90 -7.36 8.11
CA MET A 7 2.52 -6.48 7.01
C MET A 7 2.60 -7.17 5.65
N ARG A 8 3.64 -7.98 5.40
CA ARG A 8 3.77 -8.75 4.16
C ARG A 8 2.72 -9.85 4.03
N GLN A 9 2.34 -10.50 5.12
CA GLN A 9 1.20 -11.42 5.11
C GLN A 9 -0.08 -10.67 4.78
N LEU A 10 -0.28 -9.49 5.34
CA LEU A 10 -1.42 -8.65 5.03
C LEU A 10 -1.41 -8.19 3.56
N ASP A 11 -0.26 -7.88 2.97
CA ASP A 11 -0.15 -7.53 1.55
C ASP A 11 -0.59 -8.69 0.65
N LYS A 12 -0.20 -9.94 0.95
CA LYS A 12 -0.64 -11.13 0.19
C LYS A 12 -2.15 -11.33 0.25
N ILE A 13 -2.74 -11.18 1.44
CA ILE A 13 -4.18 -11.29 1.63
C ILE A 13 -4.90 -10.15 0.89
N MET A 14 -4.39 -8.92 1.04
CA MET A 14 -4.94 -7.74 0.39
C MET A 14 -4.92 -7.88 -1.13
N GLU A 15 -3.80 -8.32 -1.72
CA GLU A 15 -3.65 -8.52 -3.17
C GLU A 15 -4.74 -9.45 -3.73
N SER A 16 -4.99 -10.55 -3.02
CA SER A 16 -5.99 -11.55 -3.42
C SER A 16 -7.44 -11.02 -3.32
N ASN A 17 -7.68 -10.02 -2.48
CA ASN A 17 -9.02 -9.50 -2.16
C ASN A 17 -9.23 -8.05 -2.61
N LEU A 18 -8.28 -7.43 -3.31
CA LEU A 18 -8.26 -5.99 -3.55
C LEU A 18 -9.52 -5.46 -4.24
N LYS A 19 -10.08 -6.25 -5.17
CA LYS A 19 -11.32 -5.92 -5.89
C LYS A 19 -12.57 -5.94 -5.01
N SER A 20 -12.58 -6.74 -3.94
CA SER A 20 -13.73 -6.88 -3.05
C SER A 20 -13.68 -5.97 -1.82
N LEU A 21 -12.58 -5.24 -1.62
CA LEU A 21 -12.48 -4.29 -0.51
C LEU A 21 -13.36 -3.06 -0.78
N ASN A 22 -14.12 -2.66 0.24
CA ASN A 22 -14.86 -1.40 0.24
C ASN A 22 -13.94 -0.21 0.54
N GLU A 23 -14.42 1.01 0.30
CA GLU A 23 -13.68 2.25 0.54
C GLU A 23 -13.00 2.32 1.91
N ARG A 24 -13.74 2.04 3.00
CA ARG A 24 -13.21 2.10 4.37
C ARG A 24 -12.03 1.14 4.56
N GLN A 25 -12.11 -0.07 4.00
CA GLN A 25 -11.02 -1.04 4.04
C GLN A 25 -9.82 -0.53 3.23
N LEU A 26 -10.04 -0.01 2.03
CA LEU A 26 -8.97 0.57 1.20
C LEU A 26 -8.24 1.70 1.93
N GLN A 27 -9.00 2.64 2.52
CA GLN A 27 -8.47 3.74 3.33
C GLN A 27 -7.66 3.22 4.53
N PHE A 28 -8.14 2.20 5.23
CA PHE A 28 -7.39 1.56 6.32
C PHE A 28 -6.05 0.99 5.82
N HIS A 29 -6.04 0.29 4.69
CA HIS A 29 -4.84 -0.29 4.12
C HIS A 29 -3.80 0.78 3.71
N LEU A 30 -4.25 1.92 3.17
CA LEU A 30 -3.39 3.07 2.85
C LEU A 30 -2.82 3.68 4.13
N TYR A 31 -3.66 3.89 5.15
CA TYR A 31 -3.28 4.49 6.43
C TYR A 31 -2.16 3.73 7.14
N ILE A 32 -2.33 2.41 7.33
CA ILE A 32 -1.32 1.60 8.05
C ILE A 32 0.00 1.49 7.30
N ARG A 33 -0.01 1.72 5.98
CA ARG A 33 1.17 1.76 5.11
C ARG A 33 1.73 3.17 4.95
N ARG A 34 1.07 4.20 5.47
CA ARG A 34 1.43 5.62 5.33
C ARG A 34 1.52 6.04 3.85
N ILE A 35 0.63 5.50 3.01
CA ILE A 35 0.53 5.86 1.59
C ILE A 35 -0.35 7.10 1.47
N LYS A 36 0.11 8.11 0.74
CA LYS A 36 -0.61 9.35 0.50
C LYS A 36 -1.43 9.25 -0.79
N VAL A 37 -2.68 9.70 -0.71
CA VAL A 37 -3.62 9.87 -1.81
C VAL A 37 -4.31 11.23 -1.65
N GLN A 38 -4.94 11.74 -2.71
CA GLN A 38 -5.75 12.96 -2.61
C GLN A 38 -6.98 12.72 -1.73
N ALA A 39 -7.51 13.78 -1.11
CA ALA A 39 -8.61 13.67 -0.14
C ALA A 39 -9.93 13.23 -0.79
N ASP A 40 -10.10 13.54 -2.08
CA ASP A 40 -11.23 13.22 -2.94
C ASP A 40 -10.95 12.04 -3.89
N ALA A 41 -9.89 11.27 -3.62
CA ALA A 41 -9.54 10.11 -4.43
C ALA A 41 -10.68 9.09 -4.45
N SER A 42 -11.08 8.71 -5.66
CA SER A 42 -12.07 7.67 -5.93
C SER A 42 -11.60 6.29 -5.44
N GLU A 43 -12.53 5.37 -5.18
CA GLU A 43 -12.17 4.02 -4.75
C GLU A 43 -11.20 3.32 -5.72
N ASP A 44 -11.33 3.58 -7.02
CA ASP A 44 -10.46 3.00 -8.05
C ASP A 44 -9.03 3.54 -7.94
N GLU A 45 -8.85 4.82 -7.61
CA GLU A 45 -7.55 5.40 -7.31
C GLU A 45 -6.94 4.82 -6.03
N LEU A 46 -7.76 4.57 -5.00
CA LEU A 46 -7.30 3.91 -3.77
C LEU A 46 -6.82 2.48 -4.06
N ARG A 47 -7.58 1.72 -4.86
CA ARG A 47 -7.20 0.36 -5.30
C ARG A 47 -5.92 0.39 -6.12
N GLN A 48 -5.82 1.33 -7.06
CA GLN A 48 -4.66 1.48 -7.91
C GLN A 48 -3.40 1.81 -7.09
N ALA A 49 -3.50 2.70 -6.10
CA ALA A 49 -2.39 3.01 -5.19
C ALA A 49 -1.91 1.79 -4.40
N LEU A 50 -2.83 0.96 -3.90
CA LEU A 50 -2.49 -0.27 -3.18
C LEU A 50 -1.88 -1.34 -4.09
N LYS A 51 -2.34 -1.44 -5.34
CA LYS A 51 -1.77 -2.34 -6.34
C LYS A 51 -0.32 -1.95 -6.69
N GLU A 52 -0.09 -0.66 -6.91
CA GLU A 52 1.25 -0.12 -7.14
C GLU A 52 2.17 -0.34 -5.95
N TRP A 53 1.65 -0.19 -4.72
CA TRP A 53 2.40 -0.46 -3.50
C TRP A 53 2.88 -1.91 -3.42
N ILE A 54 2.01 -2.88 -3.70
CA ILE A 54 2.38 -4.31 -3.70
C ILE A 54 3.50 -4.54 -4.72
N GLY A 55 3.34 -4.03 -5.94
CA GLY A 55 4.37 -4.12 -6.98
C GLY A 55 5.70 -3.53 -6.54
N PHE A 56 5.68 -2.32 -5.97
CA PHE A 56 6.85 -1.59 -5.49
C PHE A 56 7.59 -2.33 -4.37
N THR A 57 6.88 -3.01 -3.47
CA THR A 57 7.45 -3.59 -2.25
C THR A 57 7.76 -5.09 -2.33
N SER A 58 7.28 -5.77 -3.37
CA SER A 58 7.38 -7.23 -3.54
C SER A 58 8.80 -7.79 -3.48
N HIS A 59 9.80 -7.03 -3.94
CA HIS A 59 11.20 -7.45 -4.02
C HIS A 59 12.11 -6.85 -2.93
N LEU A 60 11.58 -5.96 -2.10
CA LEU A 60 12.37 -5.28 -1.08
C LEU A 60 12.73 -6.24 0.06
N ASP A 61 13.89 -6.04 0.71
CA ASP A 61 14.16 -6.66 2.00
C ASP A 61 13.35 -5.99 3.14
N ASP A 62 13.42 -6.53 4.35
CA ASP A 62 12.63 -6.02 5.49
C ASP A 62 13.01 -4.60 5.92
N MET A 63 14.28 -4.19 5.80
CA MET A 63 14.71 -2.85 6.18
C MET A 63 14.25 -1.84 5.13
N ALA A 64 14.43 -2.16 3.85
CA ALA A 64 13.92 -1.37 2.73
C ALA A 64 12.39 -1.24 2.78
N TYR A 65 11.67 -2.32 3.10
CA TYR A 65 10.22 -2.31 3.24
C TYR A 65 9.72 -1.33 4.32
N LEU A 66 10.43 -1.22 5.45
CA LEU A 66 10.05 -0.28 6.52
C LEU A 66 10.18 1.19 6.10
N CYS A 67 11.11 1.48 5.20
CA CYS A 67 11.38 2.82 4.66
C CYS A 67 10.60 3.10 3.35
N ALA A 68 10.05 2.07 2.72
CA ALA A 68 9.33 2.14 1.45
C ALA A 68 8.24 3.24 1.36
N PRO A 69 7.47 3.58 2.41
CA PRO A 69 6.44 4.62 2.31
C PRO A 69 6.97 5.99 1.88
N ILE A 70 8.21 6.35 2.26
CA ILE A 70 8.81 7.64 1.91
C ILE A 70 9.02 7.69 0.40
N PHE A 71 9.81 6.75 -0.12
CA PHE A 71 10.17 6.66 -1.54
C PHE A 71 8.95 6.42 -2.44
N PHE A 72 7.98 5.63 -1.97
CA PHE A 72 6.76 5.37 -2.73
C PHE A 72 5.92 6.63 -2.90
N ASN A 73 5.76 7.42 -1.84
CA ASN A 73 5.01 8.67 -1.90
C ASN A 73 5.73 9.71 -2.77
N GLU A 74 7.05 9.81 -2.70
CA GLU A 74 7.83 10.71 -3.56
C GLU A 74 7.64 10.36 -5.04
N LYS A 75 7.74 9.07 -5.39
CA LYS A 75 7.48 8.58 -6.76
C LYS A 75 6.08 8.96 -7.26
N ARG A 76 5.07 8.87 -6.38
CA ARG A 76 3.67 9.19 -6.73
C ARG A 76 3.38 10.69 -6.83
N GLN A 77 4.23 11.55 -6.28
CA GLN A 77 4.08 13.02 -6.42
C GLN A 77 4.69 13.56 -7.71
N GLN A 78 5.50 12.75 -8.40
CA GLN A 78 6.18 13.13 -9.65
C GLN A 78 5.38 12.72 -10.91
N ASN A 79 4.30 11.95 -10.74
CA ASN A 79 3.40 11.50 -11.81
C ASN A 79 2.03 12.15 -11.65
#